data_AF-A0A246JGM5-F1
#
_entry.id   AF-A0A246JGM5-F1
#
_cell.length_a   1.000
_cell.length_b   1.000
_cell.length_c   1.000
_cell.angle_alpha   90.00
_cell.angle_beta   90.00
_cell.angle_gamma   90.00
#
_symmetry.space_group_name_H-M   'P 1'
#
loop_
_entity.id
_entity.type
_entity.pdbx_description
1 polymer ?
#
loop_
_entity_poly.entity_id
_entity_poly.type
_entity_poly.pdbx_seq_one_letter_code
_entity_poly.pdbx_strand_id
1 'polypeptide(L)'
;MLKTEDMQVREGSEAPAISQRDELVMKEMKDLDKLILALPAVLHFSKVQTLKRQADELQPRSAALMLALHLNRPPSEMVVSSSDLLTSIRQLAQLASKSRLSQNGQLTVKLLVDLAARLHADLIRMNAVA
;
A
#
# COMPACT_ATOMS: atom_id res chain seq x y z
N MET A 1 57.91 -11.63 24.00
CA MET A 1 56.81 -12.29 23.26
C MET A 1 55.52 -11.58 23.65
N LEU A 2 55.10 -10.61 22.85
CA LEU A 2 53.83 -9.92 22.99
C LEU A 2 52.74 -10.81 22.40
N LYS A 3 51.76 -11.21 23.23
CA LYS A 3 50.59 -11.94 22.78
C LYS A 3 49.72 -11.00 21.96
N THR A 4 49.43 -11.41 20.74
CA THR A 4 48.45 -10.83 19.84
C THR A 4 47.08 -10.78 20.54
N GLU A 5 46.61 -9.57 20.84
CA GLU A 5 45.20 -9.33 21.09
C GLU A 5 44.52 -9.18 19.72
N ASP A 6 44.02 -10.31 19.24
CA ASP A 6 43.09 -10.39 18.14
C ASP A 6 41.77 -9.69 18.51
N MET A 7 41.45 -8.66 17.74
CA MET A 7 40.19 -8.61 17.00
C MET A 7 38.90 -8.77 17.82
N GLN A 8 38.43 -7.68 18.41
CA GLN A 8 36.99 -7.47 18.65
C GLN A 8 36.45 -6.44 17.65
N VAL A 9 36.28 -6.88 16.41
CA VAL A 9 35.26 -6.27 15.53
C VAL A 9 33.95 -6.95 15.92
N ARG A 10 33.16 -6.29 16.77
CA ARG A 10 31.83 -6.76 17.14
C ARG A 10 30.98 -6.89 15.87
N GLU A 11 30.60 -8.12 15.63
CA GLU A 11 29.70 -8.58 14.60
C GLU A 11 28.36 -7.83 14.62
N GLY A 12 27.79 -7.68 13.43
CA GLY A 12 26.38 -7.96 13.22
C GLY A 12 25.40 -6.99 13.86
N SER A 13 25.28 -5.79 13.28
CA SER A 13 23.97 -5.15 13.21
C SER A 13 23.10 -6.00 12.26
N GLU A 14 22.59 -7.14 12.74
CA GLU A 14 21.56 -7.90 12.04
C GLU A 14 20.28 -7.05 12.01
N ALA A 15 20.13 -6.29 10.92
CA ALA A 15 18.81 -5.85 10.52
C ALA A 15 17.92 -7.11 10.43
N PRO A 16 16.71 -7.10 11.02
CA PRO A 16 15.83 -8.26 10.95
C PRO A 16 15.66 -8.65 9.48
N ALA A 17 15.88 -9.93 9.18
CA ALA A 17 15.74 -10.45 7.83
C ALA A 17 14.31 -10.18 7.33
N ILE A 18 14.15 -9.14 6.52
CA ILE A 18 12.90 -8.81 5.85
C ILE A 18 12.57 -10.02 4.98
N SER A 19 11.42 -10.64 5.23
CA SER A 19 11.00 -11.80 4.44
C SER A 19 10.76 -11.35 3.00
N GLN A 20 11.04 -12.21 2.00
CA GLN A 20 10.68 -11.94 0.59
C GLN A 20 9.20 -11.52 0.44
N ARG A 21 8.36 -11.98 1.37
CA ARG A 21 6.96 -11.62 1.46
C ARG A 21 6.72 -10.16 1.86
N ASP A 22 7.50 -9.65 2.80
CA ASP A 22 7.45 -8.26 3.26
C ASP A 22 7.93 -7.32 2.13
N GLU A 23 8.96 -7.74 1.37
CA GLU A 23 9.43 -7.00 0.20
C GLU A 23 8.35 -6.89 -0.89
N LEU A 24 7.61 -7.98 -1.13
CA LEU A 24 6.51 -8.00 -2.11
C LEU A 24 5.36 -7.07 -1.66
N VAL A 25 4.96 -7.14 -0.40
CA VAL A 25 3.92 -6.28 0.18
C VAL A 25 4.32 -4.81 0.13
N MET A 26 5.58 -4.50 0.43
CA MET A 26 6.12 -3.14 0.32
C MET A 26 6.13 -2.63 -1.12
N LYS A 27 6.46 -3.50 -2.09
CA LYS A 27 6.40 -3.14 -3.51
C LYS A 27 4.98 -2.85 -3.96
N GLU A 28 4.05 -3.75 -3.66
CA GLU A 28 2.63 -3.59 -4.03
C GLU A 28 2.02 -2.35 -3.39
N MET A 29 2.36 -2.05 -2.14
CA MET A 29 1.94 -0.82 -1.47
C MET A 29 2.47 0.44 -2.18
N LYS A 30 3.75 0.45 -2.58
CA LYS A 30 4.34 1.58 -3.32
C LYS A 30 3.66 1.79 -4.67
N ASP A 31 3.34 0.71 -5.37
CA ASP A 31 2.66 0.81 -6.67
C ASP A 31 1.21 1.26 -6.50
N LEU A 32 0.52 0.82 -5.45
CA LEU A 32 -0.80 1.32 -5.08
C LEU A 32 -0.78 2.82 -4.77
N ASP A 33 0.19 3.28 -3.98
CA ASP A 33 0.30 4.68 -3.59
C ASP A 33 0.56 5.61 -4.79
N LYS A 34 1.42 5.20 -5.73
CA LYS A 34 1.61 5.94 -6.99
C LYS A 34 0.31 6.09 -7.78
N LEU A 35 -0.51 5.05 -7.84
CA LEU A 35 -1.80 5.12 -8.53
C LEU A 35 -2.79 6.05 -7.81
N ILE A 36 -2.78 6.05 -6.48
CA ILE A 36 -3.60 6.97 -5.66
C ILE A 36 -3.17 8.43 -5.92
N LEU A 37 -1.87 8.71 -5.95
CA LEU A 37 -1.34 10.04 -6.27
C LEU A 37 -1.63 10.49 -7.70
N ALA A 38 -1.69 9.54 -8.65
CA ALA A 38 -2.04 9.83 -10.05
C ALA A 38 -3.56 10.01 -10.26
N LEU A 39 -4.39 9.53 -9.33
CA LEU A 39 -5.85 9.46 -9.48
C LEU A 39 -6.50 10.84 -9.74
N PRO A 40 -6.14 11.94 -9.03
CA PRO A 40 -6.71 13.25 -9.30
C PRO A 40 -6.43 13.78 -10.71
N ALA A 41 -5.22 13.53 -11.24
CA ALA A 41 -4.84 13.92 -12.60
C ALA A 41 -5.63 13.11 -13.65
N VAL A 42 -5.81 11.82 -13.41
CA VAL A 42 -6.58 10.93 -14.30
C VAL A 42 -8.07 11.28 -14.27
N LEU A 43 -8.58 11.74 -13.12
CA LEU A 43 -9.96 12.18 -12.92
C LEU A 43 -10.17 13.67 -13.23
N HIS A 44 -9.17 14.39 -13.78
CA HIS A 44 -9.24 15.83 -13.99
C HIS A 44 -10.46 16.27 -14.81
N PHE A 45 -10.79 15.51 -15.86
CA PHE A 45 -11.95 15.76 -16.73
C PHE A 45 -13.28 15.18 -16.22
N SER A 46 -13.27 14.48 -15.07
CA SER A 46 -14.51 14.00 -14.46
C SER A 46 -15.31 15.20 -13.93
N LYS A 47 -16.56 15.33 -14.40
CA LYS A 47 -17.53 16.32 -13.90
C LYS A 47 -18.08 15.95 -12.51
N VAL A 48 -17.72 14.78 -11.99
CA VAL A 48 -18.26 14.25 -10.73
C VAL A 48 -17.36 14.70 -9.58
N GLN A 49 -17.72 15.81 -8.93
CA GLN A 49 -16.97 16.36 -7.79
C GLN A 49 -16.80 15.34 -6.65
N THR A 50 -17.80 14.49 -6.43
CA THR A 50 -17.76 13.39 -5.46
C THR A 50 -16.66 12.38 -5.75
N LEU A 51 -16.33 12.11 -7.02
CA LEU A 51 -15.22 11.22 -7.38
C LEU A 51 -13.86 11.82 -7.03
N LYS A 52 -13.69 13.12 -7.25
CA LYS A 52 -12.45 13.84 -6.90
C LYS A 52 -12.24 13.84 -5.39
N ARG A 53 -13.29 14.21 -4.64
CA ARG A 53 -13.25 14.17 -3.17
C ARG A 53 -12.92 12.77 -2.64
N GLN A 54 -13.55 11.72 -3.17
CA GLN A 54 -13.27 10.35 -2.76
C GLN A 54 -11.83 9.93 -3.11
N ALA A 55 -11.29 10.39 -4.24
CA ALA A 55 -9.89 10.16 -4.61
C ALA A 55 -8.93 10.83 -3.62
N ASP A 56 -9.21 12.07 -3.22
CA ASP A 56 -8.38 12.82 -2.28
C ASP A 56 -8.39 12.16 -0.87
N GLU A 57 -9.52 11.58 -0.48
CA GLU A 57 -9.67 10.83 0.79
C GLU A 57 -8.91 9.49 0.80
N LEU A 58 -8.36 9.02 -0.33
CA LEU A 58 -7.54 7.79 -0.37
C LEU A 58 -6.10 8.04 0.06
N GLN A 59 -5.54 9.21 -0.24
CA GLN A 59 -4.14 9.54 0.07
C GLN A 59 -3.79 9.43 1.57
N PRO A 60 -4.57 9.99 2.52
CA PRO A 60 -4.24 9.82 3.94
C PRO A 60 -4.31 8.36 4.38
N ARG A 61 -5.18 7.55 3.77
CA ARG A 61 -5.31 6.11 4.08
C ARG A 61 -4.14 5.29 3.53
N SER A 62 -3.68 5.57 2.31
CA SER A 62 -2.50 4.92 1.75
C SER A 62 -1.24 5.30 2.52
N ALA A 63 -1.08 6.57 2.87
CA ALA A 63 0.04 7.05 3.67
C ALA A 63 0.07 6.40 5.06
N ALA A 64 -1.08 6.26 5.72
CA ALA A 64 -1.18 5.58 7.02
C ALA A 64 -0.75 4.09 6.92
N LEU A 65 -1.21 3.37 5.90
CA LEU A 65 -0.83 1.96 5.70
C LEU A 65 0.66 1.82 5.35
N MET A 66 1.19 2.71 4.51
CA MET A 66 2.61 2.74 4.17
C MET A 66 3.48 3.03 5.40
N LEU A 67 3.06 3.96 6.26
CA LEU A 67 3.74 4.24 7.52
C LEU A 67 3.66 3.04 8.48
N ALA A 68 2.51 2.37 8.57
CA ALA A 68 2.36 1.18 9.40
C ALA A 68 3.32 0.05 8.97
N LEU A 69 3.45 -0.16 7.65
CA LEU A 69 4.41 -1.10 7.08
C LEU A 69 5.86 -0.70 7.40
N HIS A 70 6.24 0.57 7.22
CA HIS A 70 7.59 1.05 7.54
C HIS A 70 7.95 0.94 9.02
N LEU A 71 6.97 1.10 9.90
CA LEU A 71 7.14 0.96 11.34
C LEU A 71 7.05 -0.49 11.81
N ASN A 72 6.92 -1.47 10.91
CA ASN A 72 6.72 -2.89 11.22
C ASN A 72 5.60 -3.08 12.27
N ARG A 73 4.49 -2.36 12.09
CA ARG A 73 3.30 -2.51 12.93
C ARG A 73 2.78 -3.96 12.87
N PRO A 74 2.07 -4.43 13.90
CA PRO A 74 1.57 -5.80 13.90
C PRO A 74 0.66 -6.06 12.68
N PRO A 75 0.73 -7.25 12.06
CA PRO A 75 -0.06 -7.59 10.88
C PRO A 75 -1.56 -7.37 11.05
N SER A 76 -2.09 -7.55 12.27
CA SER A 76 -3.50 -7.29 12.60
C SER A 76 -3.93 -5.84 12.36
N GLU A 77 -3.11 -4.86 12.76
CA GLU A 77 -3.35 -3.43 12.51
C GLU A 77 -3.27 -3.09 11.02
N MET A 78 -2.35 -3.73 10.29
CA MET A 78 -2.19 -3.55 8.84
C MET A 78 -3.34 -4.17 8.05
N VAL A 79 -3.91 -5.30 8.51
CA VAL A 79 -5.10 -5.92 7.92
C VAL A 79 -6.32 -5.01 8.05
N VAL A 80 -6.53 -4.39 9.22
CA VAL A 80 -7.62 -3.42 9.42
C VAL A 80 -7.44 -2.22 8.50
N SER A 81 -6.25 -1.62 8.50
CA SER A 81 -5.94 -0.45 7.67
C SER A 81 -6.08 -0.73 6.16
N SER A 82 -5.66 -1.91 5.71
CA SER A 82 -5.82 -2.33 4.30
C SER A 82 -7.27 -2.65 3.94
N SER A 83 -8.08 -3.16 4.87
CA SER A 83 -9.52 -3.36 4.68
C SER A 83 -10.25 -2.04 4.46
N ASP A 84 -9.94 -1.02 5.27
CA ASP A 84 -10.54 0.31 5.17
C ASP A 84 -10.17 0.99 3.84
N LEU A 85 -8.90 0.86 3.43
CA LEU A 85 -8.42 1.35 2.14
C LEU A 85 -9.13 0.64 0.98
N LEU A 86 -9.22 -0.69 1.01
CA LEU A 86 -9.91 -1.49 -0.01
C LEU A 86 -11.39 -1.12 -0.13
N THR A 87 -12.07 -0.92 1.01
CA THR A 87 -13.48 -0.51 1.04
C THR A 87 -13.67 0.84 0.37
N SER A 88 -12.80 1.81 0.69
CA SER A 88 -12.84 3.15 0.11
C SER A 88 -12.58 3.13 -1.41
N ILE A 89 -11.61 2.32 -1.84
CA ILE A 89 -11.30 2.12 -3.26
C ILE A 89 -12.47 1.49 -4.01
N ARG A 90 -13.17 0.51 -3.41
CA ARG A 90 -14.38 -0.09 -3.99
C ARG A 90 -15.52 0.91 -4.12
N GLN A 91 -15.73 1.78 -3.13
CA GLN A 91 -16.73 2.84 -3.20
C GLN A 91 -16.41 3.82 -4.35
N LEU A 92 -15.14 4.24 -4.47
CA LEU A 92 -14.69 5.04 -5.60
C LEU A 92 -14.93 4.33 -6.94
N ALA A 93 -14.63 3.04 -7.03
CA ALA A 93 -14.85 2.25 -8.24
C ALA A 93 -16.34 2.15 -8.62
N GLN A 94 -17.24 2.03 -7.64
CA GLN A 94 -18.68 2.03 -7.87
C GLN A 94 -19.20 3.40 -8.35
N LEU A 95 -18.63 4.49 -7.87
CA LEU A 95 -18.95 5.83 -8.37
C LEU A 95 -18.38 6.04 -9.79
N ALA A 96 -17.19 5.51 -10.04
CA ALA A 96 -16.50 5.56 -11.32
C ALA A 96 -17.25 4.80 -12.41
N SER A 97 -17.81 3.63 -12.09
CA SER A 97 -18.59 2.83 -13.06
C SER A 97 -19.89 3.50 -13.51
N LYS A 98 -20.45 4.39 -12.67
CA LYS A 98 -21.62 5.22 -12.99
C LYS A 98 -21.26 6.52 -13.73
N SER A 99 -19.97 6.78 -13.89
CA SER A 99 -19.44 8.03 -14.45
C SER A 99 -18.83 7.80 -15.82
N ARG A 100 -18.94 8.80 -16.70
CA ARG A 100 -18.29 8.74 -18.02
C ARG A 100 -16.80 9.09 -17.89
N LEU A 101 -16.00 8.10 -17.51
CA LEU A 101 -14.54 8.22 -17.43
C LEU A 101 -13.88 7.93 -18.78
N SER A 102 -12.70 8.54 -18.99
CA SER A 102 -11.81 8.15 -20.08
C SER A 102 -11.34 6.70 -19.93
N GLN A 103 -10.86 6.08 -21.01
CA GLN A 103 -10.30 4.73 -20.96
C GLN A 103 -9.17 4.61 -19.92
N ASN A 104 -8.27 5.60 -19.86
CA ASN A 104 -7.23 5.66 -18.84
C ASN A 104 -7.82 5.74 -17.43
N GLY A 105 -8.87 6.51 -17.21
CA GLY A 105 -9.58 6.56 -15.92
C GLY A 105 -10.18 5.22 -15.51
N GLN A 106 -10.80 4.50 -16.45
CA GLN A 106 -11.35 3.17 -16.17
C GLN A 106 -10.25 2.16 -15.84
N LEU A 107 -9.13 2.19 -16.58
CA LEU A 107 -7.99 1.31 -16.34
C LEU A 107 -7.32 1.61 -15.00
N THR A 108 -7.07 2.88 -14.66
CA THR A 108 -6.48 3.27 -13.37
C THR A 108 -7.36 2.83 -12.21
N VAL A 109 -8.67 3.06 -12.27
CA VAL A 109 -9.61 2.61 -11.22
C VAL A 109 -9.61 1.09 -11.10
N LYS A 110 -9.59 0.35 -12.21
CA LYS A 110 -9.52 -1.11 -12.18
C LYS A 110 -8.23 -1.62 -11.53
N LEU A 111 -7.08 -1.09 -11.97
CA LEU A 111 -5.77 -1.43 -11.41
C LEU A 111 -5.69 -1.12 -9.92
N LEU A 112 -6.26 0.00 -9.50
CA LEU A 112 -6.35 0.41 -8.11
C LEU A 112 -7.12 -0.63 -7.27
N VAL A 113 -8.28 -1.10 -7.76
CA VAL A 113 -9.07 -2.14 -7.10
C VAL A 113 -8.29 -3.46 -7.03
N ASP A 114 -7.69 -3.88 -8.14
CA ASP A 114 -6.99 -5.17 -8.24
C ASP A 114 -5.77 -5.21 -7.31
N LEU A 115 -4.97 -4.14 -7.26
CA LEU A 115 -3.80 -4.04 -6.38
C LEU A 115 -4.21 -3.94 -4.91
N ALA A 116 -5.22 -3.15 -4.57
CA ALA A 116 -5.70 -3.06 -3.19
C ALA A 116 -6.25 -4.40 -2.68
N ALA A 117 -6.96 -5.14 -3.53
CA ALA A 117 -7.48 -6.45 -3.18
C ALA A 117 -6.36 -7.47 -2.97
N ARG A 118 -5.33 -7.45 -3.83
CA ARG A 118 -4.16 -8.32 -3.71
C ARG A 118 -3.36 -8.02 -2.45
N LEU A 119 -3.04 -6.75 -2.21
CA LEU A 119 -2.32 -6.29 -1.01
C LEU A 119 -3.06 -6.71 0.26
N HIS A 120 -4.38 -6.51 0.33
CA HIS A 120 -5.18 -6.91 1.48
C HIS A 120 -5.15 -8.43 1.70
N ALA A 121 -5.25 -9.23 0.63
CA ALA A 121 -5.13 -10.68 0.73
C ALA A 121 -3.74 -11.12 1.21
N ASP A 122 -2.67 -10.46 0.76
CA ASP A 122 -1.31 -10.77 1.19
C ASP A 122 -1.09 -10.44 2.67
N LEU A 123 -1.61 -9.31 3.14
CA LEU A 123 -1.59 -8.93 4.56
C LEU A 123 -2.39 -9.91 5.43
N ILE A 124 -3.55 -10.39 4.99
CA ILE A 124 -4.31 -11.44 5.71
C ILE A 124 -3.46 -12.70 5.84
N ARG A 125 -2.85 -13.12 4.74
CA ARG A 125 -2.03 -14.35 4.72
C ARG A 125 -0.72 -14.19 5.50
N MET A 126 -0.21 -12.98 5.69
CA MET A 126 0.88 -12.69 6.65
C MET A 126 0.39 -12.82 8.09
N ASN A 127 -0.76 -12.22 8.42
CA ASN A 127 -1.34 -12.29 9.76
C ASN A 127 -1.71 -13.71 10.20
N ALA A 128 -2.04 -14.61 9.26
CA ALA A 128 -2.33 -16.01 9.58
C ALA A 128 -1.09 -16.84 9.96
N VAL A 129 0.12 -16.31 9.74
CA VAL A 129 1.41 -17.01 9.97
C VAL A 129 2.18 -16.39 11.16
N ALA A 130 1.78 -15.21 11.61
CA ALA A 130 2.36 -14.50 12.77
C ALA A 130 1.71 -14.94 14.09
#